data_AF-A0A9D8N414-F1
#
_entry.id   AF-A0A9D8N414-F1
#
_cell.length_a   1.000
_cell.length_b   1.000
_cell.length_c   1.000
_cell.angle_alpha   90.00
_cell.angle_beta   90.00
_cell.angle_gamma   90.00
#
_symmetry.space_group_name_H-M   'P 1'
#
loop_
_entity.id
_entity.type
_entity.pdbx_description
1 polymer ?
#
loop_
_entity_poly.entity_id
_entity_poly.type
_entity_poly.pdbx_seq_one_letter_code
_entity_poly.pdbx_strand_id
1 'polypeptide(L)'
;MSKIIKKAITVLLATLIVVSMVACGGGDKSFSYDGKETKLSHELKNDYKEGDYDNYIALTEQADALLSEGTDFEAFKTALAKVWDYKYEFWGNYVVSYVNYYIYGKSEDANDYVNYITMFYDATEWIEGTEHALADSPFKADYFVDMTDEEIAEYLGEQKSERYYELQAEQNEIISAYYQLDYEDYYDGAAEYYLRLIDVNNGIAEEEGYENYSDYAYPNVYGRDYSVDETDEYFENVKKYIYPAYIALNERTKAAFSSFTDEEKKLCNDFENSNGFVNYMSDFKKYARYMGGEFLKAYNYLWNGKGYYFISQESGAPQAAFTWALISGEPFVFFSKEYQGIITIVHEFGHYFAHWEGGGDGGMDLSETQSQANEFLFTKYFLNNCDYSDNVKSYILDKKMLNTAESIITCSIINEFEKFAYTVEDPTAEVLDEYMESLNDMVPEIGGQEYLSFLKRYWRAVCIDNAAYYISYSVSLISSLEIYAEAVDDFSAGKVAYLKICNPDAYPTYRGTVTDAGLADPLSEEAFVAIYNALLGIEEEAAIAA
;
A
#
# COMPACT_ATOMS: atom_id res chain seq x y z
N MET A 1 -14.93 -21.33 25.08
CA MET A 1 -15.09 -20.36 23.97
C MET A 1 -13.91 -20.55 23.03
N SER A 2 -14.13 -20.63 21.71
CA SER A 2 -13.10 -21.02 20.75
C SER A 2 -12.06 -19.91 20.56
N LYS A 3 -10.86 -20.28 20.10
CA LYS A 3 -9.76 -19.37 19.70
C LYS A 3 -10.20 -18.19 18.80
N ILE A 4 -11.38 -18.30 18.19
CA ILE A 4 -12.05 -17.31 17.34
C ILE A 4 -12.47 -16.04 18.11
N ILE A 5 -12.66 -16.10 19.44
CA ILE A 5 -13.01 -14.91 20.24
C ILE A 5 -11.76 -14.17 20.78
N LYS A 6 -10.59 -14.84 20.83
CA LYS A 6 -9.39 -14.30 21.51
C LYS A 6 -8.58 -13.30 20.67
N LYS A 7 -8.46 -13.51 19.36
CA LYS A 7 -7.96 -12.47 18.45
C LYS A 7 -9.05 -11.55 17.90
N ALA A 8 -10.32 -11.93 18.08
CA ALA A 8 -11.41 -11.03 17.76
C ALA A 8 -11.41 -9.80 18.67
N ILE A 9 -10.79 -9.79 19.85
CA ILE A 9 -10.73 -8.60 20.72
C ILE A 9 -9.71 -7.57 20.20
N THR A 10 -8.57 -8.00 19.68
CA THR A 10 -7.60 -7.11 18.99
C THR A 10 -8.16 -6.56 17.67
N VAL A 11 -9.01 -7.34 16.98
CA VAL A 11 -9.71 -6.91 15.74
C VAL A 11 -11.04 -6.17 16.03
N LEU A 12 -11.68 -6.39 17.19
CA LEU A 12 -12.92 -5.69 17.61
C LEU A 12 -12.65 -4.29 18.14
N LEU A 13 -11.41 -3.94 18.49
CA LEU A 13 -11.06 -2.57 18.80
C LEU A 13 -11.38 -1.64 17.60
N ALA A 14 -11.42 -2.17 16.37
CA ALA A 14 -11.85 -1.45 15.18
C ALA A 14 -13.38 -1.33 14.96
N THR A 15 -14.29 -1.58 15.93
CA THR A 15 -15.73 -1.35 15.67
C THR A 15 -16.54 -0.86 16.88
N LEU A 16 -17.21 0.29 16.67
CA LEU A 16 -18.12 1.08 17.54
C LEU A 16 -17.37 2.04 18.48
N ILE A 17 -17.44 3.38 18.30
CA ILE A 17 -18.65 4.21 18.46
C ILE A 17 -18.74 5.36 17.42
N VAL A 18 -19.99 5.77 17.22
CA VAL A 18 -20.58 6.69 16.23
C VAL A 18 -20.10 8.14 16.32
N VAL A 19 -19.61 8.69 15.20
CA VAL A 19 -19.97 10.05 14.77
C VAL A 19 -20.60 9.97 13.38
N SER A 20 -21.84 10.43 13.31
CA SER A 20 -22.70 10.36 12.15
C SER A 20 -22.24 11.33 11.05
N MET A 21 -21.54 10.85 10.03
CA MET A 21 -21.55 11.52 8.73
C MET A 21 -22.93 11.31 8.10
N VAL A 22 -23.83 12.27 8.31
CA VAL A 22 -25.13 12.30 7.64
C VAL A 22 -24.91 12.64 6.16
N ALA A 23 -24.72 11.62 5.32
CA ALA A 23 -24.81 11.77 3.89
C ALA A 23 -26.28 11.89 3.48
N CYS A 24 -26.71 13.12 3.17
CA CYS A 24 -28.00 13.39 2.55
C CYS A 24 -27.98 13.01 1.06
N GLY A 25 -28.55 11.84 0.75
CA GLY A 25 -29.32 11.59 -0.48
C GLY A 25 -28.56 11.33 -1.78
N GLY A 26 -28.97 10.27 -2.49
CA GLY A 26 -28.62 10.07 -3.90
C GLY A 26 -29.35 8.87 -4.49
N GLY A 27 -30.36 9.13 -5.32
CA GLY A 27 -30.93 8.10 -6.19
C GLY A 27 -29.97 7.74 -7.32
N ASP A 28 -30.20 6.59 -7.97
CA ASP A 28 -29.42 6.03 -9.08
C ASP A 28 -29.00 7.12 -10.10
N LYS A 29 -27.77 7.62 -9.99
CA LYS A 29 -27.13 8.46 -11.00
C LYS A 29 -25.96 7.67 -11.57
N SER A 30 -25.91 7.56 -12.89
CA SER A 30 -24.73 7.03 -13.57
C SER A 30 -23.53 7.96 -13.37
N PHE A 31 -22.35 7.41 -13.09
CA PHE A 31 -21.10 8.18 -13.09
C PHE A 31 -20.94 8.94 -14.41
N SER A 32 -20.75 10.26 -14.32
CA SER A 32 -20.35 11.11 -15.44
C SER A 32 -19.29 12.08 -14.94
N TYR A 33 -18.16 12.16 -15.62
CA TYR A 33 -17.06 13.07 -15.32
C TYR A 33 -16.41 13.51 -16.63
N ASP A 34 -16.13 14.81 -16.77
CA ASP A 34 -15.61 15.39 -18.00
C ASP A 34 -14.11 15.76 -17.92
N GLY A 35 -13.46 15.45 -16.79
CA GLY A 35 -12.03 15.67 -16.58
C GLY A 35 -11.64 17.12 -16.30
N LYS A 36 -12.58 18.03 -16.06
CA LYS A 36 -12.27 19.48 -15.98
C LYS A 36 -12.30 20.10 -14.60
N GLU A 37 -13.03 19.49 -13.66
CA GLU A 37 -13.24 20.05 -12.33
C GLU A 37 -12.90 19.01 -11.25
N THR A 38 -12.52 19.47 -10.06
CA THR A 38 -12.45 18.59 -8.89
C THR A 38 -13.83 17.97 -8.64
N LYS A 39 -13.89 16.65 -8.45
CA LYS A 39 -15.13 15.91 -8.25
C LYS A 39 -15.06 15.10 -6.97
N LEU A 40 -15.97 15.40 -6.05
CA LEU A 40 -16.13 14.72 -4.78
C LEU A 40 -17.50 14.07 -4.75
N SER A 41 -17.54 12.77 -4.42
CA SER A 41 -18.80 12.06 -4.19
C SER A 41 -19.51 12.54 -2.92
N HIS A 42 -18.74 12.92 -1.90
CA HIS A 42 -19.19 13.35 -0.59
C HIS A 42 -18.26 14.46 -0.04
N GLU A 43 -18.80 15.28 0.86
CA GLU A 43 -18.00 16.21 1.66
C GLU A 43 -17.54 15.49 2.93
N LEU A 44 -16.23 15.45 3.17
CA LEU A 44 -15.64 14.99 4.43
C LEU A 44 -15.49 16.18 5.38
N LYS A 45 -15.80 15.99 6.66
CA LYS A 45 -15.74 17.05 7.68
C LYS A 45 -14.90 16.61 8.86
N ASN A 46 -14.07 17.54 9.31
CA ASN A 46 -13.34 17.43 10.55
C ASN A 46 -14.27 17.86 11.69
N ASP A 47 -14.36 17.03 12.73
CA ASP A 47 -15.24 17.26 13.89
C ASP A 47 -14.45 17.66 15.16
N TYR A 48 -13.12 17.86 15.04
CA TYR A 48 -12.24 18.31 16.11
C TYR A 48 -12.62 19.70 16.64
N LYS A 49 -12.58 19.87 17.95
CA LYS A 49 -12.86 21.14 18.64
C LYS A 49 -11.65 21.59 19.42
N GLU A 50 -11.47 22.91 19.46
CA GLU A 50 -10.48 23.55 20.33
C GLU A 50 -10.68 23.09 21.79
N GLY A 51 -9.63 22.54 22.39
CA GLY A 51 -9.63 21.97 23.74
C GLY A 51 -9.85 20.46 23.81
N ASP A 52 -10.09 19.75 22.70
CA ASP A 52 -10.26 18.29 22.71
C ASP A 52 -8.98 17.58 23.19
N TYR A 53 -7.81 18.00 22.72
CA TYR A 53 -6.54 17.42 23.21
C TYR A 53 -6.29 17.73 24.70
N ASP A 54 -6.62 18.93 25.19
CA ASP A 54 -6.52 19.25 26.63
C ASP A 54 -7.45 18.36 27.48
N ASN A 55 -8.65 18.06 26.96
CA ASN A 55 -9.59 17.15 27.63
C ASN A 55 -9.07 15.71 27.63
N TYR A 56 -8.44 15.27 26.53
CA TYR A 56 -7.75 13.99 26.45
C TYR A 56 -6.66 13.89 27.53
N ILE A 57 -5.76 14.88 27.64
CA ILE A 57 -4.69 14.90 28.66
C ILE A 57 -5.27 14.87 30.08
N ALA A 58 -6.33 15.64 30.35
CA ALA A 58 -6.95 15.61 31.68
C ALA A 58 -7.57 14.24 32.04
N LEU A 59 -8.07 13.50 31.04
CA LEU A 59 -8.61 12.15 31.23
C LEU A 59 -7.52 11.11 31.46
N THR A 60 -6.39 11.20 30.76
CA THR A 60 -5.24 10.30 30.97
C THR A 60 -4.66 10.48 32.37
N GLU A 61 -4.43 11.73 32.80
CA GLU A 61 -3.99 12.04 34.18
C GLU A 61 -4.98 11.52 35.24
N GLN A 62 -6.29 11.63 34.99
CA GLN A 62 -7.31 11.10 35.88
C GLN A 62 -7.25 9.57 35.95
N ALA A 63 -7.11 8.89 34.82
CA ALA A 63 -7.04 7.43 34.75
C ALA A 63 -5.77 6.91 35.44
N ASP A 64 -4.61 7.55 35.23
CA ASP A 64 -3.35 7.19 35.87
C ASP A 64 -3.43 7.29 37.40
N ALA A 65 -4.08 8.34 37.91
CA ALA A 65 -4.32 8.50 39.35
C ALA A 65 -5.21 7.39 39.90
N LEU A 66 -6.31 7.06 39.22
CA LEU A 66 -7.24 6.00 39.64
C LEU A 66 -6.58 4.62 39.63
N LEU A 67 -5.76 4.34 38.62
CA LEU A 67 -5.01 3.10 38.48
C LEU A 67 -3.96 2.97 39.59
N SER A 68 -3.19 4.03 39.82
CA SER A 68 -2.14 4.07 40.85
C SER A 68 -2.69 3.93 42.27
N GLU A 69 -3.84 4.55 42.55
CA GLU A 69 -4.49 4.48 43.87
C GLU A 69 -5.28 3.18 44.08
N GLY A 70 -5.76 2.54 43.00
CA GLY A 70 -6.58 1.33 43.05
C GLY A 70 -7.95 1.53 43.70
N THR A 71 -8.53 2.72 43.59
CA THR A 71 -9.68 3.16 44.41
C THR A 71 -11.05 3.01 43.75
N ASP A 72 -11.16 3.19 42.43
CA ASP A 72 -12.44 3.14 41.70
C ASP A 72 -12.28 2.62 40.25
N PHE A 73 -12.51 1.32 40.07
CA PHE A 73 -12.40 0.65 38.77
C PHE A 73 -13.41 1.17 37.73
N GLU A 74 -14.64 1.49 38.15
CA GLU A 74 -15.67 1.93 37.21
C GLU A 74 -15.38 3.34 36.68
N ALA A 75 -14.86 4.22 37.54
CA ALA A 75 -14.37 5.53 37.11
C ALA A 75 -13.17 5.39 36.16
N PHE A 76 -12.22 4.51 36.47
CA PHE A 76 -11.06 4.24 35.63
C PHE A 76 -11.48 3.71 34.25
N LYS A 77 -12.34 2.69 34.22
CA LYS A 77 -12.88 2.09 32.99
C LYS A 77 -13.61 3.12 32.14
N THR A 78 -14.36 4.02 32.76
CA THR A 78 -15.06 5.11 32.06
C THR A 78 -14.08 6.11 31.45
N ALA A 79 -12.98 6.45 32.15
CA ALA A 79 -11.94 7.33 31.62
C ALA A 79 -11.21 6.66 30.45
N LEU A 80 -10.77 5.41 30.61
CA LEU A 80 -10.11 4.62 29.56
C LEU A 80 -10.98 4.51 28.30
N ALA A 81 -12.28 4.22 28.43
CA ALA A 81 -13.20 4.17 27.29
C ALA A 81 -13.28 5.50 26.53
N LYS A 82 -13.22 6.64 27.22
CA LYS A 82 -13.20 7.95 26.57
C LYS A 82 -11.87 8.26 25.89
N VAL A 83 -10.75 7.78 26.44
CA VAL A 83 -9.44 7.89 25.77
C VAL A 83 -9.45 7.11 24.47
N TRP A 84 -10.05 5.91 24.45
CA TRP A 84 -10.31 5.18 23.22
C TRP A 84 -11.18 5.97 22.22
N ASP A 85 -12.27 6.61 22.68
CA ASP A 85 -13.08 7.48 21.82
C ASP A 85 -12.23 8.62 21.20
N TYR A 86 -11.40 9.30 22.00
CA TYR A 86 -10.50 10.35 21.50
C TYR A 86 -9.49 9.84 20.48
N LYS A 87 -8.86 8.68 20.74
CA LYS A 87 -7.95 8.03 19.77
C LYS A 87 -8.62 7.87 18.42
N TYR A 88 -9.87 7.37 18.40
CA TYR A 88 -10.63 7.20 17.17
C TYR A 88 -11.06 8.51 16.51
N GLU A 89 -11.37 9.54 17.30
CA GLU A 89 -11.64 10.88 16.77
C GLU A 89 -10.38 11.48 16.11
N PHE A 90 -9.20 11.35 16.73
CA PHE A 90 -7.93 11.80 16.15
C PHE A 90 -7.65 11.08 14.83
N TRP A 91 -7.83 9.76 14.78
CA TRP A 91 -7.70 8.99 13.53
C TRP A 91 -8.68 9.47 12.44
N GLY A 92 -9.95 9.65 12.78
CA GLY A 92 -10.95 10.14 11.84
C GLY A 92 -10.60 11.51 11.26
N ASN A 93 -10.15 12.43 12.11
CA ASN A 93 -9.73 13.77 11.69
C ASN A 93 -8.44 13.75 10.87
N TYR A 94 -7.50 12.86 11.19
CA TYR A 94 -6.32 12.60 10.37
C TYR A 94 -6.70 12.18 8.95
N VAL A 95 -7.56 11.16 8.79
CA VAL A 95 -7.98 10.69 7.46
C VAL A 95 -8.65 11.81 6.66
N VAL A 96 -9.51 12.62 7.29
CA VAL A 96 -10.16 13.75 6.62
C VAL A 96 -9.17 14.81 6.18
N SER A 97 -8.27 15.24 7.05
CA SER A 97 -7.25 16.26 6.73
C SER A 97 -6.24 15.75 5.70
N TYR A 98 -5.87 14.48 5.75
CA TYR A 98 -5.02 13.82 4.76
C TYR A 98 -5.69 13.86 3.37
N VAL A 99 -6.94 13.40 3.25
CA VAL A 99 -7.67 13.44 1.98
C VAL A 99 -7.85 14.88 1.48
N ASN A 100 -8.16 15.84 2.36
CA ASN A 100 -8.27 17.25 1.98
C ASN A 100 -6.94 17.84 1.49
N TYR A 101 -5.82 17.48 2.12
CA TYR A 101 -4.48 17.90 1.68
C TYR A 101 -4.19 17.40 0.26
N TYR A 102 -4.50 16.14 -0.04
CA TYR A 102 -4.34 15.59 -1.39
C TYR A 102 -5.33 16.19 -2.40
N ILE A 103 -6.54 16.56 -1.98
CA ILE A 103 -7.50 17.23 -2.86
C ILE A 103 -7.04 18.66 -3.19
N TYR A 104 -6.68 19.44 -2.17
CA TYR A 104 -6.56 20.91 -2.28
C TYR A 104 -5.13 21.46 -2.19
N GLY A 105 -4.17 20.68 -1.70
CA GLY A 105 -2.77 21.07 -1.57
C GLY A 105 -2.50 22.20 -0.57
N LYS A 106 -3.39 22.44 0.41
CA LYS A 106 -3.22 23.52 1.38
C LYS A 106 -2.30 23.11 2.52
N SER A 107 -1.39 23.99 2.91
CA SER A 107 -0.46 23.74 4.03
C SER A 107 -1.16 23.62 5.40
N GLU A 108 -2.34 24.24 5.57
CA GLU A 108 -3.16 24.08 6.78
C GLU A 108 -3.63 22.63 6.92
N ASP A 109 -4.19 22.05 5.84
CA ASP A 109 -4.60 20.64 5.83
C ASP A 109 -3.39 19.71 6.09
N ALA A 110 -2.20 20.10 5.60
CA ALA A 110 -0.97 19.35 5.82
C ALA A 110 -0.55 19.32 7.30
N ASN A 111 -0.51 20.49 7.94
CA ASN A 111 -0.18 20.60 9.36
C ASN A 111 -1.22 19.89 10.22
N ASP A 112 -2.49 20.00 9.85
CA ASP A 112 -3.59 19.39 10.57
C ASP A 112 -3.47 17.86 10.61
N TYR A 113 -3.25 17.21 9.46
CA TYR A 113 -3.14 15.74 9.49
C TYR A 113 -1.89 15.29 10.26
N VAL A 114 -0.77 16.02 10.18
CA VAL A 114 0.43 15.72 10.98
C VAL A 114 0.11 15.83 12.48
N ASN A 115 -0.59 16.87 12.89
CA ASN A 115 -1.00 17.02 14.30
C ASN A 115 -1.92 15.88 14.75
N TYR A 116 -2.93 15.52 13.96
CA TYR A 116 -3.87 14.47 14.34
C TYR A 116 -3.25 13.07 14.40
N ILE A 117 -2.31 12.75 13.51
CA ILE A 117 -1.61 11.46 13.58
C ILE A 117 -0.69 11.40 14.81
N THR A 118 -0.03 12.50 15.18
CA THR A 118 0.73 12.58 16.43
C THR A 118 -0.18 12.35 17.65
N MET A 119 -1.33 13.03 17.72
CA MET A 119 -2.28 12.82 18.82
C MET A 119 -2.81 11.38 18.89
N PHE A 120 -3.00 10.74 17.73
CA PHE A 120 -3.37 9.33 17.67
C PHE A 120 -2.27 8.42 18.24
N TYR A 121 -1.00 8.68 17.92
CA TYR A 121 0.12 7.92 18.47
C TYR A 121 0.30 8.16 19.97
N ASP A 122 0.18 9.40 20.46
CA ASP A 122 0.20 9.70 21.89
C ASP A 122 -0.85 8.88 22.65
N ALA A 123 -2.07 8.81 22.11
CA ALA A 123 -3.15 8.04 22.71
C ALA A 123 -2.90 6.52 22.63
N THR A 124 -2.23 6.06 21.57
CA THR A 124 -1.85 4.64 21.41
C THR A 124 -0.82 4.24 22.46
N GLU A 125 0.26 5.00 22.58
CA GLU A 125 1.32 4.76 23.57
C GLU A 125 0.75 4.78 24.99
N TRP A 126 -0.09 5.77 25.32
CA TRP A 126 -0.70 5.85 26.65
C TRP A 126 -1.61 4.65 26.94
N ILE A 127 -2.42 4.20 25.98
CA ILE A 127 -3.29 3.03 26.13
C ILE A 127 -2.46 1.77 26.37
N GLU A 128 -1.44 1.51 25.55
CA GLU A 128 -0.57 0.35 25.68
C GLU A 128 0.11 0.32 27.05
N GLY A 129 0.72 1.43 27.46
CA GLY A 129 1.34 1.57 28.77
C GLY A 129 0.34 1.35 29.92
N THR A 130 -0.88 1.86 29.77
CA THR A 130 -1.96 1.68 30.76
C THR A 130 -2.41 0.22 30.85
N GLU A 131 -2.52 -0.49 29.73
CA GLU A 131 -2.91 -1.91 29.70
C GLU A 131 -1.83 -2.82 30.30
N HIS A 132 -0.55 -2.50 30.08
CA HIS A 132 0.56 -3.15 30.79
C HIS A 132 0.51 -2.88 32.29
N ALA A 133 0.32 -1.62 32.72
CA ALA A 133 0.21 -1.28 34.14
C ALA A 133 -1.03 -1.93 34.80
N LEU A 134 -2.13 -2.09 34.06
CA LEU A 134 -3.33 -2.79 34.50
C LEU A 134 -3.05 -4.25 34.88
N ALA A 135 -2.17 -4.92 34.14
CA ALA A 135 -1.81 -6.32 34.36
C ALA A 135 -1.18 -6.59 35.74
N ASP A 136 -0.58 -5.57 36.35
CA ASP A 136 0.04 -5.61 37.68
C ASP A 136 -0.79 -4.87 38.75
N SER A 137 -1.95 -4.35 38.37
CA SER A 137 -2.81 -3.53 39.23
C SER A 137 -3.88 -4.34 39.98
N PRO A 138 -4.51 -3.75 41.01
CA PRO A 138 -5.71 -4.33 41.64
C PRO A 138 -6.89 -4.52 40.67
N PHE A 139 -6.91 -3.81 39.53
CA PHE A 139 -7.98 -3.87 38.53
C PHE A 139 -7.84 -5.02 37.54
N LYS A 140 -6.72 -5.76 37.56
CA LYS A 140 -6.43 -6.85 36.63
C LYS A 140 -7.62 -7.80 36.45
N ALA A 141 -8.20 -8.28 37.55
CA ALA A 141 -9.27 -9.27 37.53
C ALA A 141 -10.61 -8.71 37.01
N ASP A 142 -10.82 -7.40 37.15
CA ASP A 142 -12.04 -6.73 36.69
C ASP A 142 -11.93 -6.27 35.22
N TYR A 143 -10.71 -6.03 34.73
CA TYR A 143 -10.44 -5.66 33.33
C TYR A 143 -10.29 -6.90 32.43
N PHE A 144 -9.38 -7.81 32.78
CA PHE A 144 -9.10 -9.04 32.01
C PHE A 144 -10.02 -10.19 32.43
N VAL A 145 -11.33 -9.94 32.38
CA VAL A 145 -12.35 -10.91 32.80
C VAL A 145 -12.27 -12.16 31.92
N ASP A 146 -12.32 -13.32 32.56
CA ASP A 146 -12.27 -14.64 31.91
C ASP A 146 -10.97 -14.92 31.10
N MET A 147 -9.91 -14.12 31.30
CA MET A 147 -8.61 -14.36 30.70
C MET A 147 -7.65 -15.04 31.68
N THR A 148 -6.85 -15.98 31.16
CA THR A 148 -5.71 -16.53 31.91
C THR A 148 -4.50 -15.59 31.86
N ASP A 149 -3.53 -15.74 32.76
CA ASP A 149 -2.29 -14.94 32.71
C ASP A 149 -1.54 -15.11 31.37
N GLU A 150 -1.58 -16.31 30.78
CA GLU A 150 -1.01 -16.57 29.45
C GLU A 150 -1.75 -15.79 28.36
N GLU A 151 -3.08 -15.70 28.44
CA GLU A 151 -3.89 -14.93 27.49
C GLU A 151 -3.71 -13.43 27.65
N ILE A 152 -3.50 -12.95 28.88
CA ILE A 152 -3.19 -11.54 29.15
C ILE A 152 -1.81 -11.20 28.57
N ALA A 153 -0.80 -12.05 28.81
CA ALA A 153 0.53 -11.85 28.25
C ALA A 153 0.52 -11.89 26.69
N GLU A 154 -0.26 -12.80 26.09
CA GLU A 154 -0.44 -12.84 24.63
C GLU A 154 -1.16 -11.60 24.09
N TYR A 155 -2.16 -11.07 24.82
CA TYR A 155 -2.91 -9.87 24.44
C TYR A 155 -2.04 -8.60 24.51
N LEU A 156 -1.29 -8.44 25.59
CA LEU A 156 -0.45 -7.27 25.82
C LEU A 156 0.80 -7.27 24.93
N GLY A 157 1.31 -8.46 24.60
CA GLY A 157 2.58 -8.57 23.91
C GLY A 157 3.76 -8.13 24.78
N GLU A 158 4.87 -7.84 24.12
CA GLU A 158 6.07 -7.32 24.79
C GLU A 158 5.94 -5.81 24.96
N GLN A 159 6.12 -5.34 26.20
CA GLN A 159 6.16 -3.92 26.49
C GLN A 159 7.41 -3.32 25.84
N LYS A 160 7.20 -2.29 25.01
CA LYS A 160 8.30 -1.55 24.39
C LYS A 160 9.09 -0.75 25.43
N SER A 161 10.38 -0.59 25.20
CA SER A 161 11.25 0.20 26.07
C SER A 161 10.98 1.70 25.91
N GLU A 162 11.32 2.52 26.91
CA GLU A 162 11.30 3.98 26.78
C GLU A 162 12.16 4.44 25.59
N ARG A 163 13.29 3.77 25.36
CA ARG A 163 14.19 4.04 24.25
C ARG A 163 13.54 3.77 22.89
N TYR A 164 12.72 2.74 22.76
CA TYR A 164 11.96 2.44 21.55
C TYR A 164 11.03 3.60 21.17
N TYR A 165 10.26 4.13 22.13
CA TYR A 165 9.36 5.27 21.88
C TYR A 165 10.14 6.56 21.58
N GLU A 166 11.27 6.83 22.24
CA GLU A 166 12.17 7.94 21.88
C GLU A 166 12.65 7.85 20.42
N LEU A 167 13.04 6.65 19.99
CA LEU A 167 13.49 6.41 18.62
C LEU A 167 12.35 6.59 17.61
N GLN A 168 11.13 6.12 17.91
CA GLN A 168 9.97 6.37 17.06
C GLN A 168 9.64 7.86 16.94
N ALA A 169 9.72 8.61 18.05
CA ALA A 169 9.54 10.06 18.01
C ALA A 169 10.60 10.73 17.12
N GLU A 170 11.87 10.33 17.25
CA GLU A 170 12.96 10.83 16.39
C GLU A 170 12.75 10.46 14.91
N GLN A 171 12.29 9.23 14.63
CA GLN A 171 11.93 8.77 13.28
C GLN A 171 10.86 9.68 12.66
N ASN A 172 9.79 9.96 13.40
CA ASN A 172 8.69 10.84 12.97
C ASN A 172 9.15 12.28 12.73
N GLU A 173 10.04 12.81 13.57
CA GLU A 173 10.64 14.14 13.37
C GLU A 173 11.49 14.21 12.09
N ILE A 174 12.29 13.17 11.83
CA ILE A 174 13.12 13.06 10.61
C ILE A 174 12.22 13.02 9.37
N ILE A 175 11.21 12.16 9.34
CA ILE A 175 10.27 12.04 8.21
C ILE A 175 9.51 13.36 7.99
N SER A 176 9.06 14.00 9.08
CA SER A 176 8.39 15.30 9.00
C SER A 176 9.30 16.37 8.41
N ALA A 177 10.57 16.42 8.82
CA ALA A 177 11.55 17.38 8.30
C ALA A 177 11.90 17.10 6.82
N TYR A 178 11.96 15.84 6.41
CA TYR A 178 12.12 15.44 5.01
C TYR A 178 11.00 16.00 4.11
N TYR A 179 9.74 15.91 4.54
CA TYR A 179 8.61 16.46 3.76
C TYR A 179 8.59 18.00 3.68
N GLN A 180 9.38 18.70 4.49
CA GLN A 180 9.53 20.16 4.43
C GLN A 180 10.70 20.60 3.52
N LEU A 181 11.39 19.69 2.86
CA LEU A 181 12.48 20.03 1.95
C LEU A 181 11.98 20.81 0.73
N ASP A 182 12.66 21.93 0.45
CA ASP A 182 12.47 22.67 -0.79
C ASP A 182 13.07 21.91 -1.98
N TYR A 183 12.45 22.08 -3.16
CA TYR A 183 12.87 21.39 -4.39
C TYR A 183 14.34 21.60 -4.77
N GLU A 184 14.93 22.76 -4.45
CA GLU A 184 16.33 23.07 -4.79
C GLU A 184 17.34 22.26 -3.96
N ASP A 185 17.01 21.93 -2.71
CA ASP A 185 17.88 21.22 -1.77
C ASP A 185 17.47 19.75 -1.58
N TYR A 186 16.43 19.30 -2.28
CA TYR A 186 15.77 18.02 -2.03
C TYR A 186 16.71 16.82 -2.05
N TYR A 187 17.58 16.69 -3.05
CA TYR A 187 18.39 15.47 -3.20
C TYR A 187 19.50 15.33 -2.15
N ASP A 188 20.17 16.43 -1.83
CA ASP A 188 21.24 16.42 -0.81
C ASP A 188 20.63 16.32 0.59
N GLY A 189 19.55 17.06 0.85
CA GLY A 189 18.80 17.00 2.11
C GLY A 189 18.16 15.63 2.35
N ALA A 190 17.57 15.01 1.33
CA ALA A 190 16.97 13.68 1.44
C ALA A 190 18.02 12.62 1.82
N ALA A 191 19.22 12.69 1.23
CA ALA A 191 20.29 11.77 1.59
C ALA A 191 20.74 11.95 3.05
N GLU A 192 20.86 13.19 3.54
CA GLU A 192 21.21 13.45 4.95
C GLU A 192 20.15 12.90 5.92
N TYR A 193 18.86 13.09 5.63
CA TYR A 193 17.78 12.53 6.45
C TYR A 193 17.76 11.01 6.40
N TYR A 194 18.02 10.40 5.24
CA TYR A 194 18.07 8.95 5.13
C TYR A 194 19.20 8.34 5.97
N LEU A 195 20.39 8.96 5.99
CA LEU A 195 21.49 8.48 6.84
C LEU A 195 21.14 8.51 8.33
N ARG A 196 20.50 9.59 8.80
CA ARG A 196 20.00 9.67 10.19
C ARG A 196 18.92 8.62 10.46
N LEU A 197 18.06 8.38 9.47
CA LEU A 197 16.99 7.40 9.57
C LEU A 197 17.56 5.97 9.66
N ILE A 198 18.63 5.64 8.94
CA ILE A 198 19.30 4.33 9.04
C ILE A 198 19.70 4.04 10.49
N ASP A 199 20.34 5.01 11.15
CA ASP A 199 20.75 4.88 12.56
C ASP A 199 19.56 4.67 13.50
N VAL A 200 18.51 5.50 13.34
CA VAL A 200 17.29 5.41 14.18
C VAL A 200 16.57 4.08 13.97
N ASN A 201 16.40 3.67 12.71
CA ASN A 201 15.73 2.44 12.33
C ASN A 201 16.50 1.20 12.83
N ASN A 202 17.84 1.18 12.72
CA ASN A 202 18.65 0.12 13.30
C ASN A 202 18.59 0.11 14.83
N GLY A 203 18.47 1.28 15.47
CA GLY A 203 18.18 1.36 16.91
C GLY A 203 16.83 0.75 17.28
N ILE A 204 15.77 1.00 16.50
CA ILE A 204 14.45 0.37 16.69
C ILE A 204 14.57 -1.15 16.56
N ALA A 205 15.31 -1.62 15.56
CA ALA A 205 15.55 -3.05 15.35
C ALA A 205 16.30 -3.69 16.53
N GLU A 206 17.33 -3.01 17.07
CA GLU A 206 18.11 -3.48 18.23
C GLU A 206 17.24 -3.61 19.49
N GLU A 207 16.38 -2.63 19.78
CA GLU A 207 15.44 -2.68 20.92
C GLU A 207 14.46 -3.86 20.80
N GLU A 208 14.16 -4.28 19.57
CA GLU A 208 13.28 -5.39 19.23
C GLU A 208 14.02 -6.73 19.06
N GLY A 209 15.34 -6.74 19.28
CA GLY A 209 16.18 -7.94 19.22
C GLY A 209 16.59 -8.41 17.82
N TYR A 210 16.51 -7.52 16.81
CA TYR A 210 16.94 -7.77 15.44
C TYR A 210 18.33 -7.18 15.16
N GLU A 211 19.05 -7.74 14.20
CA GLU A 211 20.40 -7.29 13.83
C GLU A 211 20.39 -5.98 13.02
N ASN A 212 19.36 -5.78 12.19
CA ASN A 212 19.20 -4.60 11.35
C ASN A 212 17.70 -4.35 11.08
N TYR A 213 17.38 -3.18 10.55
CA TYR A 213 16.00 -2.79 10.30
C TYR A 213 15.31 -3.58 9.19
N SER A 214 16.01 -4.06 8.17
CA SER A 214 15.36 -4.88 7.13
C SER A 214 14.80 -6.18 7.71
N ASP A 215 15.56 -6.84 8.59
CA ASP A 215 15.12 -8.06 9.30
C ASP A 215 13.95 -7.81 10.27
N TYR A 216 13.91 -6.63 10.89
CA TYR A 216 12.78 -6.20 11.72
C TYR A 216 11.54 -5.86 10.88
N ALA A 217 11.71 -5.07 9.82
CA ALA A 217 10.59 -4.48 9.08
C ALA A 217 9.80 -5.53 8.31
N TYR A 218 10.45 -6.54 7.73
CA TYR A 218 9.79 -7.58 6.95
C TYR A 218 8.64 -8.26 7.73
N PRO A 219 8.88 -8.89 8.89
CA PRO A 219 7.82 -9.53 9.66
C PRO A 219 6.98 -8.55 10.51
N ASN A 220 7.59 -7.50 11.11
CA ASN A 220 6.88 -6.68 12.11
C ASN A 220 6.13 -5.48 11.50
N VAL A 221 6.65 -4.90 10.42
CA VAL A 221 6.03 -3.74 9.75
C VAL A 221 5.16 -4.20 8.58
N TYR A 222 5.66 -5.13 7.77
CA TYR A 222 4.96 -5.57 6.54
C TYR A 222 4.28 -6.94 6.65
N GLY A 223 4.44 -7.66 7.76
CA GLY A 223 3.78 -8.96 7.99
C GLY A 223 4.20 -10.06 7.01
N ARG A 224 5.41 -9.98 6.45
CA ARG A 224 5.89 -10.92 5.42
C ARG A 224 6.16 -12.30 6.00
N ASP A 225 5.77 -13.31 5.24
CA ASP A 225 6.06 -14.74 5.49
C ASP A 225 7.27 -15.24 4.69
N TYR A 226 8.20 -14.33 4.41
CA TYR A 226 9.53 -14.60 3.88
C TYR A 226 10.54 -13.62 4.48
N SER A 227 11.79 -14.05 4.48
CA SER A 227 12.95 -13.31 5.02
C SER A 227 13.63 -12.45 3.96
N VAL A 228 14.47 -11.52 4.42
CA VAL A 228 15.34 -10.72 3.54
C VAL A 228 16.31 -11.62 2.78
N ASP A 229 16.87 -12.66 3.42
CA ASP A 229 17.77 -13.62 2.76
C ASP A 229 17.13 -14.35 1.57
N GLU A 230 15.84 -14.66 1.65
CA GLU A 230 15.10 -15.30 0.55
C GLU A 230 15.02 -14.37 -0.69
N THR A 231 15.25 -13.06 -0.54
CA THR A 231 15.25 -12.13 -1.70
C THR A 231 16.50 -12.25 -2.57
N ASP A 232 17.58 -12.88 -2.09
CA ASP A 232 18.79 -13.11 -2.89
C ASP A 232 18.51 -14.02 -4.09
N GLU A 233 17.90 -15.19 -3.82
CA GLU A 233 17.53 -16.15 -4.87
C GLU A 233 16.43 -15.58 -5.77
N TYR A 234 15.50 -14.81 -5.20
CA TYR A 234 14.51 -14.06 -5.96
C TYR A 234 15.18 -13.09 -6.95
N PHE A 235 16.16 -12.30 -6.52
CA PHE A 235 16.85 -11.35 -7.40
C PHE A 235 17.65 -12.04 -8.51
N GLU A 236 18.25 -13.21 -8.22
CA GLU A 236 18.85 -14.05 -9.27
C GLU A 236 17.81 -14.52 -10.29
N ASN A 237 16.60 -14.90 -9.85
CA ASN A 237 15.51 -15.24 -10.76
C ASN A 237 15.03 -14.04 -11.59
N VAL A 238 14.95 -12.84 -11.01
CA VAL A 238 14.63 -11.59 -11.73
C VAL A 238 15.66 -11.35 -12.86
N LYS A 239 16.95 -11.47 -12.55
CA LYS A 239 18.03 -11.33 -13.56
C LYS A 239 17.97 -12.43 -14.63
N LYS A 240 17.61 -13.65 -14.25
CA LYS A 240 17.56 -14.80 -15.16
C LYS A 240 16.37 -14.75 -16.12
N TYR A 241 15.19 -14.32 -15.66
CA TYR A 241 13.94 -14.43 -16.42
C TYR A 241 13.38 -13.07 -16.85
N ILE A 242 13.30 -12.10 -15.95
CA ILE A 242 12.60 -10.83 -16.19
C ILE A 242 13.45 -9.86 -17.01
N TYR A 243 14.74 -9.77 -16.69
CA TYR A 243 15.63 -8.84 -17.38
C TYR A 243 15.83 -9.16 -18.88
N PRO A 244 16.06 -10.43 -19.30
CA PRO A 244 16.05 -10.77 -20.73
C PRO A 244 14.71 -10.47 -21.41
N ALA A 245 13.60 -10.65 -20.69
CA ALA A 245 12.27 -10.31 -21.21
C ALA A 245 12.10 -8.79 -21.40
N TYR A 246 12.58 -7.97 -20.46
CA TYR A 246 12.61 -6.52 -20.58
C TYR A 246 13.35 -6.10 -21.86
N ILE A 247 14.54 -6.67 -22.13
CA ILE A 247 15.34 -6.33 -23.32
C ILE A 247 14.53 -6.61 -24.60
N ALA A 248 13.96 -7.82 -24.70
CA ALA A 248 13.16 -8.22 -25.86
C ALA A 248 11.92 -7.33 -26.05
N LEU A 249 11.20 -7.02 -24.96
CA LEU A 249 10.03 -6.15 -24.96
C LEU A 249 10.41 -4.72 -25.38
N ASN A 250 11.50 -4.16 -24.84
CA ASN A 250 11.94 -2.81 -25.14
C ASN A 250 12.27 -2.64 -26.63
N GLU A 251 12.97 -3.60 -27.22
CA GLU A 251 13.26 -3.63 -28.66
C GLU A 251 11.97 -3.73 -29.48
N ARG A 252 11.07 -4.64 -29.09
CA ARG A 252 9.77 -4.87 -29.77
C ARG A 252 8.89 -3.62 -29.75
N THR A 253 8.70 -3.02 -28.57
CA THR A 253 7.89 -1.80 -28.38
C THR A 253 8.45 -0.63 -29.17
N LYS A 254 9.77 -0.40 -29.17
CA LYS A 254 10.43 0.66 -29.95
C LYS A 254 10.22 0.47 -31.46
N ALA A 255 10.39 -0.77 -31.95
CA ALA A 255 10.20 -1.10 -33.36
C ALA A 255 8.73 -0.92 -33.78
N ALA A 256 7.79 -1.43 -32.98
CA ALA A 256 6.36 -1.30 -33.23
C ALA A 256 5.94 0.17 -33.31
N PHE A 257 6.23 0.96 -32.27
CA PHE A 257 5.82 2.37 -32.20
C PHE A 257 6.37 3.19 -33.37
N SER A 258 7.61 2.93 -33.80
CA SER A 258 8.22 3.64 -34.94
C SER A 258 7.49 3.40 -36.25
N SER A 259 6.89 2.21 -36.42
CA SER A 259 6.16 1.82 -37.63
C SER A 259 4.71 2.29 -37.67
N PHE A 260 4.15 2.73 -36.54
CA PHE A 260 2.75 3.12 -36.41
C PHE A 260 2.42 4.43 -37.12
N THR A 261 1.18 4.50 -37.60
CA THR A 261 0.57 5.74 -38.09
C THR A 261 0.40 6.74 -36.94
N ASP A 262 0.24 8.03 -37.26
CA ASP A 262 0.02 9.07 -36.24
C ASP A 262 -1.28 8.82 -35.43
N GLU A 263 -2.29 8.23 -36.06
CA GLU A 263 -3.55 7.87 -35.40
C GLU A 263 -3.36 6.73 -34.39
N GLU A 264 -2.64 5.66 -34.76
CA GLU A 264 -2.31 4.55 -33.85
C GLU A 264 -1.45 5.04 -32.68
N LYS A 265 -0.44 5.87 -32.93
CA LYS A 265 0.39 6.49 -31.87
C LYS A 265 -0.44 7.30 -30.91
N LYS A 266 -1.38 8.11 -31.44
CA LYS A 266 -2.31 8.88 -30.61
C LYS A 266 -3.16 7.98 -29.73
N LEU A 267 -3.72 6.89 -30.27
CA LEU A 267 -4.52 5.95 -29.48
C LEU A 267 -3.71 5.26 -28.37
N CYS A 268 -2.46 4.88 -28.66
CA CYS A 268 -1.57 4.30 -27.66
C CYS A 268 -1.25 5.30 -26.54
N ASN A 269 -0.85 6.52 -26.91
CA ASN A 269 -0.61 7.59 -25.94
C ASN A 269 -1.87 7.93 -25.13
N ASP A 270 -3.04 7.94 -25.77
CA ASP A 270 -4.34 8.20 -25.14
C ASP A 270 -4.72 7.13 -24.09
N PHE A 271 -4.18 5.91 -24.20
CA PHE A 271 -4.39 4.85 -23.21
C PHE A 271 -3.50 5.03 -21.97
N GLU A 272 -2.30 5.57 -22.16
CA GLU A 272 -1.28 5.74 -21.12
C GLU A 272 -1.42 7.05 -20.33
N ASN A 273 -2.12 8.05 -20.86
CA ASN A 273 -2.23 9.36 -20.23
C ASN A 273 -3.43 9.46 -19.26
N SER A 274 -3.44 10.50 -18.44
CA SER A 274 -4.30 10.65 -17.25
C SER A 274 -5.76 11.03 -17.56
N ASN A 275 -6.35 10.48 -18.62
CA ASN A 275 -7.73 10.75 -19.07
C ASN A 275 -8.65 9.51 -19.00
N GLY A 276 -8.29 8.53 -18.16
CA GLY A 276 -9.00 7.26 -17.96
C GLY A 276 -10.49 7.43 -17.68
N PHE A 277 -10.83 8.38 -16.80
CA PHE A 277 -12.22 8.67 -16.44
C PHE A 277 -13.08 9.12 -17.63
N VAL A 278 -12.49 9.87 -18.55
CA VAL A 278 -13.19 10.43 -19.72
C VAL A 278 -13.29 9.39 -20.83
N ASN A 279 -12.19 8.69 -21.08
CA ASN A 279 -12.04 7.88 -22.29
C ASN A 279 -12.46 6.41 -22.10
N TYR A 280 -12.29 5.83 -20.91
CA TYR A 280 -12.31 4.37 -20.75
C TYR A 280 -13.28 3.83 -19.67
N MET A 281 -14.01 4.67 -18.94
CA MET A 281 -14.98 4.20 -17.94
C MET A 281 -16.11 3.34 -18.53
N SER A 282 -16.45 3.53 -19.81
CA SER A 282 -17.40 2.66 -20.51
C SER A 282 -16.87 1.24 -20.63
N ASP A 283 -15.59 1.08 -20.97
CA ASP A 283 -14.94 -0.22 -21.08
C ASP A 283 -14.73 -0.84 -19.72
N PHE A 284 -14.34 -0.05 -18.71
CA PHE A 284 -14.27 -0.52 -17.32
C PHE A 284 -15.63 -1.04 -16.83
N LYS A 285 -16.73 -0.34 -17.13
CA LYS A 285 -18.07 -0.83 -16.80
C LYS A 285 -18.43 -2.14 -17.49
N LYS A 286 -17.97 -2.37 -18.72
CA LYS A 286 -18.18 -3.64 -19.42
C LYS A 286 -17.33 -4.75 -18.78
N TYR A 287 -16.08 -4.47 -18.43
CA TYR A 287 -15.22 -5.38 -17.67
C TYR A 287 -15.85 -5.76 -16.32
N ALA A 288 -16.34 -4.79 -15.55
CA ALA A 288 -17.03 -5.07 -14.28
C ALA A 288 -18.26 -5.98 -14.48
N ARG A 289 -19.00 -5.83 -15.57
CA ARG A 289 -20.11 -6.76 -15.91
C ARG A 289 -19.61 -8.15 -16.30
N TYR A 290 -18.47 -8.23 -16.97
CA TYR A 290 -17.82 -9.47 -17.34
C TYR A 290 -17.31 -10.24 -16.10
N MET A 291 -16.75 -9.52 -15.12
CA MET A 291 -16.42 -10.05 -13.81
C MET A 291 -17.69 -10.45 -13.02
N GLY A 292 -18.77 -9.67 -13.08
CA GLY A 292 -20.04 -10.03 -12.46
C GLY A 292 -19.97 -10.13 -10.93
N GLY A 293 -20.95 -10.81 -10.31
CA GLY A 293 -20.93 -11.10 -8.87
C GLY A 293 -20.79 -9.87 -7.97
N GLU A 294 -20.04 -10.02 -6.88
CA GLU A 294 -19.71 -8.93 -5.95
C GLU A 294 -18.85 -7.84 -6.60
N PHE A 295 -17.97 -8.20 -7.53
CA PHE A 295 -17.15 -7.22 -8.27
C PHE A 295 -18.02 -6.17 -8.99
N LEU A 296 -19.08 -6.62 -9.69
CA LEU A 296 -20.03 -5.71 -10.32
C LEU A 296 -20.84 -4.89 -9.30
N LYS A 297 -21.14 -5.46 -8.13
CA LYS A 297 -21.87 -4.74 -7.06
C LYS A 297 -21.00 -3.65 -6.46
N ALA A 298 -19.76 -3.95 -6.11
CA ALA A 298 -18.75 -3.01 -5.64
C ALA A 298 -18.55 -1.88 -6.67
N TYR A 299 -18.40 -2.23 -7.95
CA TYR A 299 -18.27 -1.24 -9.03
C TYR A 299 -19.47 -0.30 -9.10
N ASN A 300 -20.68 -0.86 -9.05
CA ASN A 300 -21.90 -0.06 -9.09
C ASN A 300 -22.08 0.77 -7.82
N TYR A 301 -21.68 0.27 -6.67
CA TYR A 301 -21.76 1.00 -5.41
C TYR A 301 -20.82 2.22 -5.42
N LEU A 302 -19.57 2.03 -5.85
CA LEU A 302 -18.58 3.10 -5.94
C LEU A 302 -18.97 4.15 -6.98
N TRP A 303 -19.19 3.71 -8.23
CA TRP A 303 -19.32 4.66 -9.36
C TRP A 303 -20.76 5.10 -9.62
N ASN A 304 -21.74 4.23 -9.42
CA ASN A 304 -23.15 4.50 -9.74
C ASN A 304 -24.05 4.59 -8.50
N GLY A 305 -23.46 4.61 -7.31
CA GLY A 305 -24.16 4.42 -6.03
C GLY A 305 -23.78 5.46 -4.98
N LYS A 306 -23.42 4.99 -3.77
CA LYS A 306 -23.17 5.79 -2.57
C LYS A 306 -21.70 5.78 -2.12
N GLY A 307 -20.81 5.12 -2.86
CA GLY A 307 -19.42 4.99 -2.43
C GLY A 307 -18.65 6.31 -2.47
N TYR A 308 -17.51 6.29 -1.77
CA TYR A 308 -16.62 7.43 -1.63
C TYR A 308 -15.52 7.37 -2.69
N TYR A 309 -15.53 8.37 -3.57
CA TYR A 309 -14.42 8.66 -4.47
C TYR A 309 -14.14 10.17 -4.52
N PHE A 310 -12.87 10.49 -4.73
CA PHE A 310 -12.34 11.84 -4.79
C PHE A 310 -11.40 11.99 -5.99
N ILE A 311 -11.65 13.00 -6.83
CA ILE A 311 -10.86 13.26 -8.04
C ILE A 311 -10.44 14.73 -7.99
N SER A 312 -9.14 15.01 -7.89
CA SER A 312 -8.61 16.37 -7.86
C SER A 312 -8.19 16.86 -9.25
N GLN A 313 -8.40 18.15 -9.52
CA GLN A 313 -7.84 18.86 -10.67
C GLN A 313 -6.88 19.99 -10.25
N GLU A 314 -6.57 20.10 -8.96
CA GLU A 314 -5.75 21.17 -8.40
C GLU A 314 -4.29 21.02 -8.80
N SER A 315 -3.77 22.02 -9.51
CA SER A 315 -2.38 22.03 -9.96
C SER A 315 -1.50 22.59 -8.84
N GLY A 316 -0.74 21.72 -8.18
CA GLY A 316 0.08 22.05 -7.00
C GLY A 316 -0.29 21.27 -5.74
N ALA A 317 -1.35 20.47 -5.78
CA ALA A 317 -1.62 19.46 -4.76
C ALA A 317 -0.65 18.27 -4.89
N PRO A 318 -0.44 17.50 -3.82
CA PRO A 318 0.34 16.26 -3.87
C PRO A 318 -0.20 15.29 -4.94
N GLN A 319 0.73 14.57 -5.57
CA GLN A 319 0.40 13.67 -6.67
C GLN A 319 0.38 12.23 -6.18
N ALA A 320 -0.80 11.61 -6.18
CA ALA A 320 -0.97 10.19 -5.85
C ALA A 320 -2.30 9.65 -6.40
N ALA A 321 -2.40 8.33 -6.42
CA ALA A 321 -3.66 7.61 -6.30
C ALA A 321 -3.54 6.64 -5.13
N PHE A 322 -4.63 6.44 -4.41
CA PHE A 322 -4.66 5.49 -3.31
C PHE A 322 -6.09 5.07 -2.98
N THR A 323 -6.18 3.93 -2.31
CA THR A 323 -7.40 3.39 -1.74
C THR A 323 -7.19 3.24 -0.26
N TRP A 324 -8.20 3.64 0.51
CA TRP A 324 -8.18 3.48 1.96
C TRP A 324 -9.59 3.27 2.50
N ALA A 325 -9.73 3.14 3.81
CA ALA A 325 -11.01 2.97 4.49
C ALA A 325 -11.27 4.11 5.47
N LEU A 326 -12.52 4.56 5.50
CA LEU A 326 -13.02 5.40 6.57
C LEU A 326 -13.06 4.60 7.88
N ILE A 327 -13.15 5.28 9.02
CA ILE A 327 -13.28 4.63 10.33
C ILE A 327 -14.52 3.72 10.45
N SER A 328 -15.53 3.93 9.60
CA SER A 328 -16.69 3.04 9.49
C SER A 328 -16.37 1.69 8.82
N GLY A 329 -15.15 1.52 8.31
CA GLY A 329 -14.72 0.41 7.46
C GLY A 329 -15.10 0.59 5.98
N GLU A 330 -15.78 1.68 5.60
CA GLU A 330 -16.18 1.89 4.21
C GLU A 330 -14.97 2.34 3.36
N PRO A 331 -14.60 1.61 2.30
CA PRO A 331 -13.48 1.99 1.45
C PRO A 331 -13.79 3.21 0.58
N PHE A 332 -12.75 3.93 0.21
CA PHE A 332 -12.78 5.05 -0.72
C PHE A 332 -11.55 5.05 -1.63
N VAL A 333 -11.67 5.74 -2.76
CA VAL A 333 -10.56 5.92 -3.72
C VAL A 333 -10.27 7.40 -3.95
N PHE A 334 -8.99 7.76 -4.07
CA PHE A 334 -8.52 9.09 -4.41
C PHE A 334 -7.66 9.06 -5.67
N PHE A 335 -7.80 10.08 -6.53
CA PHE A 335 -6.95 10.30 -7.70
C PHE A 335 -6.58 11.77 -7.83
N SER A 336 -5.28 12.08 -7.80
CA SER A 336 -4.78 13.40 -8.24
C SER A 336 -4.87 13.51 -9.76
N LYS A 337 -4.65 14.71 -10.30
CA LYS A 337 -4.75 15.01 -11.74
C LYS A 337 -3.88 14.09 -12.60
N GLU A 338 -2.67 13.78 -12.15
CA GLU A 338 -1.65 13.01 -12.85
C GLU A 338 -1.94 11.52 -12.85
N TYR A 339 -2.72 11.02 -11.89
CA TYR A 339 -2.98 9.60 -11.67
C TYR A 339 -4.38 9.14 -12.13
N GLN A 340 -4.99 9.85 -13.09
CA GLN A 340 -6.32 9.52 -13.63
C GLN A 340 -6.28 8.61 -14.87
N GLY A 341 -5.19 7.89 -15.10
CA GLY A 341 -5.07 6.90 -16.17
C GLY A 341 -6.00 5.70 -15.94
N ILE A 342 -6.42 5.02 -17.01
CA ILE A 342 -7.36 3.89 -16.87
C ILE A 342 -6.77 2.74 -16.04
N ILE A 343 -5.49 2.42 -16.23
CA ILE A 343 -4.82 1.37 -15.47
C ILE A 343 -4.78 1.73 -13.98
N THR A 344 -4.47 2.98 -13.61
CA THR A 344 -4.53 3.44 -12.22
C THR A 344 -5.94 3.37 -11.64
N ILE A 345 -6.97 3.75 -12.41
CA ILE A 345 -8.37 3.62 -11.94
C ILE A 345 -8.74 2.16 -11.66
N VAL A 346 -8.26 1.24 -12.49
CA VAL A 346 -8.47 -0.20 -12.30
C VAL A 346 -7.63 -0.74 -11.13
N HIS A 347 -6.40 -0.25 -10.95
CA HIS A 347 -5.52 -0.55 -9.81
C HIS A 347 -6.22 -0.27 -8.49
N GLU A 348 -6.64 0.98 -8.27
CA GLU A 348 -7.32 1.38 -7.04
C GLU A 348 -8.64 0.65 -6.84
N PHE A 349 -9.35 0.33 -7.93
CA PHE A 349 -10.55 -0.48 -7.81
C PHE A 349 -10.26 -1.92 -7.33
N GLY A 350 -9.08 -2.47 -7.61
CA GLY A 350 -8.65 -3.77 -7.08
C GLY A 350 -8.54 -3.74 -5.56
N HIS A 351 -7.84 -2.74 -5.00
CA HIS A 351 -7.81 -2.51 -3.55
C HIS A 351 -9.20 -2.25 -2.97
N TYR A 352 -10.01 -1.43 -3.65
CA TYR A 352 -11.37 -1.11 -3.20
C TYR A 352 -12.23 -2.37 -3.12
N PHE A 353 -12.12 -3.22 -4.13
CA PHE A 353 -12.86 -4.47 -4.19
C PHE A 353 -12.39 -5.46 -3.13
N ALA A 354 -11.10 -5.54 -2.83
CA ALA A 354 -10.61 -6.36 -1.73
C ALA A 354 -11.13 -5.88 -0.37
N HIS A 355 -11.13 -4.57 -0.11
CA HIS A 355 -11.76 -4.01 1.09
C HIS A 355 -13.27 -4.33 1.15
N TRP A 356 -13.96 -4.25 0.01
CA TRP A 356 -15.39 -4.63 -0.09
C TRP A 356 -15.65 -6.09 0.30
N GLU A 357 -14.74 -7.00 -0.08
CA GLU A 357 -14.82 -8.43 0.26
C GLU A 357 -14.33 -8.76 1.67
N GLY A 358 -13.69 -7.81 2.36
CA GLY A 358 -13.10 -8.01 3.69
C GLY A 358 -11.64 -8.48 3.67
N GLY A 359 -10.96 -8.41 2.52
CA GLY A 359 -9.55 -8.76 2.32
C GLY A 359 -8.55 -7.60 2.40
N GLY A 360 -8.94 -6.46 2.99
CA GLY A 360 -8.06 -5.29 3.11
C GLY A 360 -6.85 -5.47 4.05
N ASP A 361 -6.91 -6.45 4.96
CA ASP A 361 -5.92 -6.64 6.04
C ASP A 361 -4.78 -7.61 5.67
N GLY A 362 -4.50 -7.76 4.37
CA GLY A 362 -3.64 -8.81 3.79
C GLY A 362 -2.12 -8.63 3.91
N GLY A 363 -1.66 -7.51 4.47
CA GLY A 363 -0.28 -7.04 4.28
C GLY A 363 -0.06 -6.44 2.89
N MET A 364 1.03 -5.68 2.74
CA MET A 364 1.23 -4.87 1.53
C MET A 364 1.44 -5.69 0.25
N ASP A 365 2.13 -6.83 0.33
CA ASP A 365 2.39 -7.69 -0.82
C ASP A 365 1.08 -8.28 -1.39
N LEU A 366 0.16 -8.67 -0.50
CA LEU A 366 -1.15 -9.16 -0.91
C LEU A 366 -2.01 -8.01 -1.45
N SER A 367 -1.99 -6.86 -0.79
CA SER A 367 -2.69 -5.65 -1.25
C SER A 367 -2.29 -5.27 -2.67
N GLU A 368 -1.00 -5.20 -2.97
CA GLU A 368 -0.50 -4.90 -4.32
C GLU A 368 -0.84 -6.00 -5.34
N THR A 369 -0.93 -7.26 -4.90
CA THR A 369 -1.41 -8.35 -5.78
C THR A 369 -2.88 -8.12 -6.15
N GLN A 370 -3.72 -7.63 -5.24
CA GLN A 370 -5.13 -7.32 -5.51
C GLN A 370 -5.29 -6.22 -6.56
N SER A 371 -4.47 -5.17 -6.51
CA SER A 371 -4.57 -4.07 -7.46
C SER A 371 -3.99 -4.43 -8.82
N GLN A 372 -2.77 -4.96 -8.85
CA GLN A 372 -2.04 -5.24 -10.09
C GLN A 372 -2.65 -6.41 -10.88
N ALA A 373 -3.11 -7.47 -10.22
CA ALA A 373 -3.80 -8.56 -10.91
C ALA A 373 -5.09 -8.08 -11.60
N ASN A 374 -5.81 -7.12 -11.00
CA ASN A 374 -6.98 -6.52 -11.62
C ASN A 374 -6.62 -5.74 -12.90
N GLU A 375 -5.47 -5.06 -12.93
CA GLU A 375 -4.97 -4.40 -14.14
C GLU A 375 -4.73 -5.40 -15.28
N PHE A 376 -4.13 -6.56 -14.97
CA PHE A 376 -3.85 -7.58 -15.97
C PHE A 376 -5.14 -8.25 -16.47
N LEU A 377 -6.08 -8.56 -15.59
CA LEU A 377 -7.38 -9.09 -15.98
C LEU A 377 -8.18 -8.08 -16.83
N PHE A 378 -8.16 -6.80 -16.47
CA PHE A 378 -8.73 -5.75 -17.30
C PHE A 378 -8.04 -5.67 -18.66
N THR A 379 -6.71 -5.73 -18.70
CA THR A 379 -5.93 -5.72 -19.95
C THR A 379 -6.32 -6.90 -20.83
N LYS A 380 -6.34 -8.13 -20.30
CA LYS A 380 -6.78 -9.33 -21.05
C LYS A 380 -8.21 -9.18 -21.56
N TYR A 381 -9.13 -8.68 -20.73
CA TYR A 381 -10.49 -8.39 -21.15
C TYR A 381 -10.53 -7.37 -22.30
N PHE A 382 -9.79 -6.27 -22.17
CA PHE A 382 -9.74 -5.19 -23.16
C PHE A 382 -9.24 -5.69 -24.52
N LEU A 383 -8.16 -6.47 -24.53
CA LEU A 383 -7.58 -7.06 -25.76
C LEU A 383 -8.59 -7.93 -26.52
N ASN A 384 -9.42 -8.67 -25.78
CA ASN A 384 -10.37 -9.62 -26.36
C ASN A 384 -11.71 -8.98 -26.78
N ASN A 385 -12.11 -7.88 -26.13
CA ASN A 385 -13.50 -7.40 -26.21
C ASN A 385 -13.66 -5.94 -26.68
N CYS A 386 -12.59 -5.14 -26.69
CA CYS A 386 -12.66 -3.74 -27.11
C CYS A 386 -12.28 -3.55 -28.60
N ASP A 387 -12.93 -2.58 -29.24
CA ASP A 387 -12.85 -2.34 -30.69
C ASP A 387 -11.64 -1.44 -31.03
N TYR A 388 -10.45 -2.04 -30.96
CA TYR A 388 -9.17 -1.44 -31.34
C TYR A 388 -8.45 -2.33 -32.35
N SER A 389 -7.57 -1.76 -33.17
CA SER A 389 -6.77 -2.55 -34.11
C SER A 389 -5.83 -3.50 -33.37
N ASP A 390 -5.50 -4.63 -33.98
CA ASP A 390 -4.59 -5.61 -33.37
C ASP A 390 -3.20 -5.02 -33.10
N ASN A 391 -2.74 -4.09 -33.93
CA ASN A 391 -1.49 -3.34 -33.70
C ASN A 391 -1.54 -2.56 -32.38
N VAL A 392 -2.60 -1.77 -32.16
CA VAL A 392 -2.75 -0.94 -30.94
C VAL A 392 -2.87 -1.83 -29.71
N LYS A 393 -3.68 -2.90 -29.80
CA LYS A 393 -3.84 -3.87 -28.71
C LYS A 393 -2.52 -4.57 -28.36
N SER A 394 -1.79 -5.04 -29.37
CA SER A 394 -0.47 -5.67 -29.17
C SER A 394 0.53 -4.70 -28.54
N TYR A 395 0.53 -3.43 -28.96
CA TYR A 395 1.40 -2.42 -28.37
C TYR A 395 1.04 -2.13 -26.91
N ILE A 396 -0.26 -1.99 -26.59
CA ILE A 396 -0.72 -1.79 -25.20
C ILE A 396 -0.26 -2.95 -24.31
N LEU A 397 -0.41 -4.19 -24.78
CA LEU A 397 0.07 -5.36 -24.06
C LEU A 397 1.59 -5.32 -23.87
N ASP A 398 2.35 -5.11 -24.94
CA ASP A 398 3.81 -5.05 -24.89
C ASP A 398 4.31 -3.96 -23.96
N LYS A 399 3.67 -2.79 -23.99
CA LYS A 399 4.03 -1.67 -23.14
C LYS A 399 3.68 -1.93 -21.68
N LYS A 400 2.53 -2.59 -21.40
CA LYS A 400 2.18 -3.05 -20.06
C LYS A 400 3.23 -4.03 -19.53
N MET A 401 3.60 -5.04 -20.32
CA MET A 401 4.62 -6.03 -19.94
C MET A 401 6.00 -5.40 -19.77
N LEU A 402 6.39 -4.46 -20.64
CA LEU A 402 7.64 -3.72 -20.54
C LEU A 402 7.72 -2.92 -19.23
N ASN A 403 6.68 -2.14 -18.92
CA ASN A 403 6.62 -1.35 -17.69
C ASN A 403 6.59 -2.25 -16.44
N THR A 404 5.91 -3.40 -16.51
CA THR A 404 5.92 -4.41 -15.44
C THR A 404 7.32 -4.99 -15.22
N ALA A 405 8.01 -5.41 -16.28
CA ALA A 405 9.36 -5.95 -16.17
C ALA A 405 10.33 -4.90 -15.60
N GLU A 406 10.23 -3.64 -16.06
CA GLU A 406 11.00 -2.51 -15.51
C GLU A 406 10.70 -2.28 -14.02
N SER A 407 9.44 -2.40 -13.61
CA SER A 407 9.02 -2.22 -12.22
C SER A 407 9.56 -3.33 -11.32
N ILE A 408 9.45 -4.60 -11.73
CA ILE A 408 10.03 -5.74 -11.01
C ILE A 408 11.55 -5.54 -10.82
N ILE A 409 12.26 -5.19 -11.89
CA ILE A 409 13.72 -4.99 -11.82
C ILE A 409 14.08 -3.81 -10.92
N THR A 410 13.41 -2.66 -11.10
CA THR A 410 13.67 -1.44 -10.31
C THR A 410 13.40 -1.68 -8.83
N CYS A 411 12.26 -2.28 -8.48
CA CYS A 411 11.89 -2.53 -7.10
C CYS A 411 12.79 -3.58 -6.43
N SER A 412 13.25 -4.58 -7.19
CA SER A 412 14.27 -5.53 -6.71
C SER A 412 15.61 -4.83 -6.45
N ILE A 413 16.03 -3.89 -7.30
CA ILE A 413 17.24 -3.08 -7.08
C ILE A 413 17.11 -2.22 -5.83
N ILE A 414 15.95 -1.58 -5.61
CA ILE A 414 15.70 -0.80 -4.40
C ILE A 414 15.76 -1.69 -3.15
N ASN A 415 15.20 -2.90 -3.20
CA ASN A 415 15.32 -3.85 -2.09
C ASN A 415 16.78 -4.21 -1.78
N GLU A 416 17.57 -4.53 -2.80
CA GLU A 416 19.00 -4.84 -2.63
C GLU A 416 19.78 -3.63 -2.08
N PHE A 417 19.42 -2.42 -2.52
CA PHE A 417 19.97 -1.17 -2.00
C PHE A 417 19.64 -0.98 -0.52
N GLU A 418 18.38 -1.15 -0.10
CA GLU A 418 17.97 -0.97 1.29
C GLU A 418 18.62 -2.03 2.19
N LYS A 419 18.67 -3.30 1.75
CA LYS A 419 19.40 -4.37 2.46
C LYS A 419 20.85 -3.98 2.72
N PHE A 420 21.53 -3.39 1.75
CA PHE A 420 22.88 -2.87 1.93
C PHE A 420 22.93 -1.66 2.85
N ALA A 421 22.02 -0.69 2.69
CA ALA A 421 21.99 0.53 3.48
C ALA A 421 21.86 0.24 4.98
N TYR A 422 21.08 -0.77 5.36
CA TYR A 422 20.90 -1.16 6.77
C TYR A 422 21.99 -2.07 7.34
N THR A 423 22.90 -2.59 6.49
CA THR A 423 23.95 -3.54 6.91
C THR A 423 25.38 -3.03 6.70
N VAL A 424 25.57 -1.93 5.96
CA VAL A 424 26.89 -1.35 5.72
C VAL A 424 27.45 -0.66 6.97
N GLU A 425 28.74 -0.86 7.24
CA GLU A 425 29.46 -0.09 8.26
C GLU A 425 29.69 1.36 7.78
N ASP A 426 29.38 2.34 8.63
CA ASP A 426 29.57 3.78 8.38
C ASP A 426 28.92 4.28 7.06
N PRO A 427 27.58 4.24 6.91
CA PRO A 427 26.91 4.66 5.68
C PRO A 427 27.17 6.15 5.37
N THR A 428 27.50 6.45 4.11
CA THR A 428 27.51 7.81 3.57
C THR A 428 26.75 7.87 2.25
N ALA A 429 26.30 9.06 1.84
CA ALA A 429 25.60 9.23 0.57
C ALA A 429 26.43 8.73 -0.62
N GLU A 430 27.75 8.94 -0.60
CA GLU A 430 28.67 8.43 -1.62
C GLU A 430 28.75 6.91 -1.62
N VAL A 431 28.87 6.27 -0.46
CA VAL A 431 28.92 4.80 -0.35
C VAL A 431 27.61 4.18 -0.87
N LEU A 432 26.47 4.76 -0.51
CA LEU A 432 25.16 4.32 -0.98
C LEU A 432 25.01 4.51 -2.50
N ASP A 433 25.43 5.66 -3.04
CA ASP A 433 25.37 5.93 -4.47
C ASP A 433 26.37 5.05 -5.28
N GLU A 434 27.54 4.71 -4.73
CA GLU A 434 28.50 3.76 -5.33
C GLU A 434 27.92 2.33 -5.36
N TYR A 435 27.19 1.92 -4.33
CA TYR A 435 26.50 0.64 -4.34
C TYR A 435 25.37 0.61 -5.38
N MET A 436 24.60 1.69 -5.48
CA MET A 436 23.56 1.84 -6.51
C MET A 436 24.15 1.77 -7.94
N GLU A 437 25.36 2.32 -8.15
CA GLU A 437 26.10 2.16 -9.40
C GLU A 437 26.39 0.69 -9.72
N SER A 438 26.83 -0.08 -8.72
CA SER A 438 27.11 -1.51 -8.89
C SER A 438 25.85 -2.33 -9.24
N LEU A 439 24.69 -1.97 -8.69
CA LEU A 439 23.41 -2.60 -9.01
C LEU A 439 22.96 -2.26 -10.43
N ASN A 440 23.09 -1.00 -10.84
CA ASN A 440 22.79 -0.56 -12.21
C ASN A 440 23.67 -1.29 -13.26
N ASP A 441 24.93 -1.54 -12.93
CA ASP A 441 25.87 -2.27 -13.81
C ASP A 441 25.47 -3.74 -14.03
N MET A 442 24.57 -4.29 -13.21
CA MET A 442 23.97 -5.61 -13.43
C MET A 442 22.87 -5.62 -14.49
N VAL A 443 22.30 -4.46 -14.83
CA VAL A 443 21.18 -4.30 -15.79
C VAL A 443 21.39 -3.18 -16.83
N PRO A 444 22.55 -3.10 -17.53
CA PRO A 444 22.95 -1.92 -18.29
C PRO A 444 22.01 -1.48 -19.44
N GLU A 445 21.16 -2.37 -19.94
CA GLU A 445 20.23 -2.14 -21.06
C GLU A 445 18.99 -1.34 -20.65
N ILE A 446 18.70 -1.23 -19.35
CA ILE A 446 17.67 -0.33 -18.82
C ILE A 446 18.26 1.08 -18.83
N GLY A 447 18.50 1.70 -19.99
CA GLY A 447 18.84 3.12 -20.08
C GLY A 447 20.25 3.57 -19.62
N GLY A 448 21.10 2.69 -19.11
CA GLY A 448 22.48 3.02 -18.71
C GLY A 448 22.58 4.18 -17.72
N GLN A 449 23.37 5.22 -18.04
CA GLN A 449 23.61 6.36 -17.14
C GLN A 449 22.36 7.21 -16.84
N GLU A 450 21.38 7.26 -17.74
CA GLU A 450 20.11 7.95 -17.49
C GLU A 450 19.28 7.24 -16.43
N TYR A 451 19.29 5.91 -16.44
CA TYR A 451 18.61 5.08 -15.45
C TYR A 451 19.32 5.08 -14.10
N LEU A 452 20.66 5.02 -14.08
CA LEU A 452 21.41 5.28 -12.84
C LEU A 452 21.04 6.64 -12.23
N SER A 453 20.96 7.69 -13.05
CA SER A 453 20.54 9.02 -12.59
C SER A 453 19.10 9.02 -12.06
N PHE A 454 18.22 8.20 -12.63
CA PHE A 454 16.89 7.96 -12.09
C PHE A 454 16.95 7.23 -10.75
N LEU A 455 17.66 6.09 -10.64
CA LEU A 455 17.77 5.30 -9.42
C LEU A 455 18.31 6.12 -8.25
N LYS A 456 19.33 6.94 -8.46
CA LYS A 456 19.86 7.86 -7.43
C LYS A 456 18.82 8.87 -6.93
N ARG A 457 17.99 9.40 -7.82
CA ARG A 457 16.86 10.26 -7.43
C ARG A 457 15.74 9.47 -6.77
N TYR A 458 15.54 8.24 -7.22
CA TYR A 458 14.41 7.41 -6.84
C TYR A 458 14.52 6.92 -5.41
N TRP A 459 15.67 6.36 -5.01
CA TRP A 459 15.85 5.90 -3.62
C TRP A 459 15.65 7.05 -2.61
N ARG A 460 16.12 8.27 -2.96
CA ARG A 460 15.92 9.50 -2.15
C ARG A 460 14.46 9.91 -2.03
N ALA A 461 13.58 9.44 -2.92
CA ALA A 461 12.17 9.73 -2.89
C ALA A 461 11.34 8.65 -2.18
N VAL A 462 11.86 7.43 -2.08
CA VAL A 462 11.02 6.27 -1.76
C VAL A 462 11.48 5.42 -0.58
N CYS A 463 12.75 5.52 -0.17
CA CYS A 463 13.28 4.74 0.94
C CYS A 463 13.12 5.42 2.31
N ILE A 464 12.75 6.71 2.34
CA ILE A 464 12.78 7.52 3.58
C ILE A 464 11.52 7.32 4.43
N ASP A 465 10.35 7.42 3.84
CA ASP A 465 9.06 7.33 4.55
C ASP A 465 8.47 5.92 4.53
N ASN A 466 8.98 5.04 3.67
CA ASN A 466 8.46 3.68 3.45
C ASN A 466 9.60 2.67 3.29
N ALA A 467 10.56 2.69 4.21
CA ALA A 467 11.72 1.80 4.17
C ALA A 467 11.31 0.32 4.15
N ALA A 468 11.93 -0.48 3.28
CA ALA A 468 11.63 -1.89 3.02
C ALA A 468 10.24 -2.18 2.42
N TYR A 469 9.53 -1.16 1.92
CA TYR A 469 8.24 -1.35 1.25
C TYR A 469 8.37 -1.88 -0.19
N TYR A 470 9.33 -1.36 -0.96
CA TYR A 470 9.28 -1.45 -2.42
C TYR A 470 9.35 -2.87 -3.01
N ILE A 471 9.93 -3.82 -2.28
CA ILE A 471 9.90 -5.24 -2.68
C ILE A 471 8.47 -5.76 -2.86
N SER A 472 7.48 -5.20 -2.14
CA SER A 472 6.06 -5.51 -2.27
C SER A 472 5.57 -5.37 -3.70
N TYR A 473 5.96 -4.30 -4.42
CA TYR A 473 5.61 -4.12 -5.83
C TYR A 473 6.22 -5.20 -6.73
N SER A 474 7.42 -5.67 -6.40
CA SER A 474 8.12 -6.68 -7.21
C SER A 474 7.49 -8.05 -7.06
N VAL A 475 7.31 -8.53 -5.83
CA VAL A 475 6.78 -9.89 -5.57
C VAL A 475 5.31 -9.99 -5.99
N SER A 476 4.51 -8.96 -5.71
CA SER A 476 3.10 -8.91 -6.13
C SER A 476 2.93 -8.96 -7.65
N LEU A 477 3.85 -8.36 -8.43
CA LEU A 477 3.81 -8.44 -9.89
C LEU A 477 4.08 -9.86 -10.41
N ILE A 478 4.85 -10.68 -9.69
CA ILE A 478 5.04 -12.10 -10.05
C ILE A 478 3.72 -12.86 -9.90
N SER A 479 3.08 -12.78 -8.73
CA SER A 479 1.75 -13.39 -8.52
C SER A 479 0.69 -12.85 -9.49
N SER A 480 0.70 -11.55 -9.76
CA SER A 480 -0.23 -10.91 -10.69
C SER A 480 -0.04 -11.37 -12.13
N LEU A 481 1.20 -11.58 -12.55
CA LEU A 481 1.52 -12.14 -13.87
C LEU A 481 1.13 -13.61 -13.98
N GLU A 482 1.18 -14.37 -12.88
CA GLU A 482 0.72 -15.77 -12.89
C GLU A 482 -0.80 -15.85 -13.03
N ILE A 483 -1.54 -14.99 -12.33
CA ILE A 483 -2.99 -14.81 -12.55
C ILE A 483 -3.27 -14.43 -14.02
N TYR A 484 -2.45 -13.56 -14.60
CA TYR A 484 -2.56 -13.22 -16.00
C TYR A 484 -2.27 -14.41 -16.92
N ALA A 485 -1.24 -15.20 -16.64
CA ALA A 485 -0.90 -16.41 -17.41
C ALA A 485 -2.06 -17.40 -17.41
N GLU A 486 -2.65 -17.66 -16.25
CA GLU A 486 -3.88 -18.46 -16.12
C GLU A 486 -5.02 -17.86 -16.95
N ALA A 487 -5.19 -16.53 -16.94
CA ALA A 487 -6.22 -15.86 -17.72
C ALA A 487 -5.96 -15.82 -19.24
N VAL A 488 -4.72 -16.02 -19.68
CA VAL A 488 -4.37 -16.16 -21.10
C VAL A 488 -4.99 -17.43 -21.66
N ASP A 489 -4.89 -18.54 -20.90
CA ASP A 489 -5.38 -19.86 -21.27
C ASP A 489 -6.88 -20.03 -20.96
N ASP A 490 -7.31 -19.66 -19.76
CA ASP A 490 -8.70 -19.61 -19.33
C ASP A 490 -8.93 -18.41 -18.41
N PHE A 491 -9.55 -17.37 -18.95
CA PHE A 491 -9.94 -16.18 -18.18
C PHE A 491 -10.69 -16.52 -16.88
N SER A 492 -11.50 -17.58 -16.88
CA SER A 492 -12.26 -18.01 -15.70
C SER A 492 -11.35 -18.52 -14.60
N ALA A 493 -10.25 -19.20 -14.93
CA ALA A 493 -9.27 -19.71 -13.98
C ALA A 493 -8.53 -18.54 -13.31
N GLY A 494 -7.95 -17.63 -14.10
CA GLY A 494 -7.30 -16.42 -13.55
C GLY A 494 -8.25 -15.56 -12.72
N LYS A 495 -9.51 -15.43 -13.15
CA LYS A 495 -10.55 -14.76 -12.35
C LYS A 495 -10.80 -15.46 -11.01
N VAL A 496 -10.83 -16.79 -10.95
CA VAL A 496 -11.03 -17.52 -9.70
C VAL A 496 -9.86 -17.29 -8.75
N ALA A 497 -8.63 -17.35 -9.23
CA ALA A 497 -7.44 -17.04 -8.44
C ALA A 497 -7.50 -15.61 -7.89
N TYR A 498 -7.79 -14.63 -8.75
CA TYR A 498 -7.96 -13.23 -8.34
C TYR A 498 -9.01 -13.03 -7.24
N LEU A 499 -10.19 -13.65 -7.35
CA LEU A 499 -11.22 -13.52 -6.33
C LEU A 499 -10.80 -14.15 -5.00
N LYS A 500 -9.95 -15.18 -4.99
CA LYS A 500 -9.39 -15.78 -3.78
C LYS A 500 -8.35 -14.85 -3.12
N ILE A 501 -7.55 -14.14 -3.92
CA ILE A 501 -6.61 -13.11 -3.44
C ILE A 501 -7.36 -11.94 -2.78
N CYS A 502 -8.48 -11.47 -3.37
CA CYS A 502 -9.27 -10.37 -2.82
C CYS A 502 -10.12 -10.74 -1.59
N ASN A 503 -10.35 -12.02 -1.36
CA ASN A 503 -11.15 -12.52 -0.23
C ASN A 503 -10.41 -13.71 0.42
N PRO A 504 -9.28 -13.43 1.09
CA PRO A 504 -8.45 -14.48 1.65
C PRO A 504 -9.09 -15.03 2.94
N ASP A 505 -8.56 -16.16 3.41
CA ASP A 505 -9.00 -16.73 4.69
C ASP A 505 -8.54 -15.84 5.86
N ALA A 506 -9.15 -16.02 7.04
CA ALA A 506 -8.82 -15.20 8.21
C ALA A 506 -7.34 -15.35 8.60
N TYR A 507 -6.69 -14.20 8.87
CA TYR A 507 -5.24 -14.09 9.14
C TYR A 507 -4.38 -14.55 7.96
N PRO A 508 -4.54 -13.92 6.79
CA PRO A 508 -3.79 -14.30 5.61
C PRO A 508 -2.31 -13.99 5.77
N THR A 509 -1.47 -14.85 5.22
CA THR A 509 -0.09 -14.51 4.87
C THR A 509 0.02 -14.42 3.36
N TYR A 510 1.01 -13.71 2.85
CA TYR A 510 1.13 -13.48 1.41
C TYR A 510 1.34 -14.79 0.63
N ARG A 511 2.41 -15.55 0.90
CA ARG A 511 2.70 -16.81 0.18
C ARG A 511 1.62 -17.86 0.42
N GLY A 512 1.09 -17.92 1.65
CA GLY A 512 -0.03 -18.80 2.00
C GLY A 512 -1.27 -18.52 1.14
N THR A 513 -1.66 -17.26 1.02
CA THR A 513 -2.83 -16.86 0.22
C THR A 513 -2.62 -17.10 -1.28
N VAL A 514 -1.42 -16.81 -1.81
CA VAL A 514 -1.07 -17.07 -3.20
C VAL A 514 -1.14 -18.57 -3.52
N THR A 515 -0.60 -19.42 -2.64
CA THR A 515 -0.66 -20.87 -2.78
C THR A 515 -2.10 -21.39 -2.69
N ASP A 516 -2.90 -20.86 -1.77
CA ASP A 516 -4.32 -21.22 -1.61
C ASP A 516 -5.18 -20.78 -2.81
N ALA A 517 -4.73 -19.77 -3.57
CA ALA A 517 -5.31 -19.38 -4.84
C ALA A 517 -4.93 -20.32 -6.01
N GLY A 518 -4.08 -21.32 -5.76
CA GLY A 518 -3.63 -22.31 -6.74
C GLY A 518 -2.43 -21.87 -7.57
N LEU A 519 -1.72 -20.83 -7.14
CA LEU A 519 -0.55 -20.26 -7.80
C LEU A 519 0.74 -20.78 -7.16
N ALA A 520 1.85 -20.68 -7.88
CA ALA A 520 3.17 -21.01 -7.37
C ALA A 520 3.60 -20.02 -6.28
N ASP A 521 4.54 -20.46 -5.45
CA ASP A 521 5.19 -19.60 -4.48
C ASP A 521 5.93 -18.46 -5.22
N PRO A 522 5.61 -17.18 -4.96
CA PRO A 522 6.09 -16.06 -5.76
C PRO A 522 7.60 -15.84 -5.70
N LEU A 523 8.29 -16.42 -4.71
CA LEU A 523 9.76 -16.37 -4.61
C LEU A 523 10.45 -17.54 -5.33
N SER A 524 9.69 -18.59 -5.67
CA SER A 524 10.23 -19.79 -6.28
C SER A 524 10.54 -19.60 -7.77
N GLU A 525 11.56 -20.30 -8.27
CA GLU A 525 11.85 -20.33 -9.71
C GLU A 525 10.65 -20.85 -10.55
N GLU A 526 9.81 -21.70 -9.98
CA GLU A 526 8.60 -22.22 -10.63
C GLU A 526 7.65 -21.08 -11.05
N ALA A 527 7.45 -20.07 -10.18
CA ALA A 527 6.62 -18.91 -10.52
C ALA A 527 7.18 -18.12 -11.71
N PHE A 528 8.49 -17.93 -11.77
CA PHE A 528 9.14 -17.24 -12.91
C PHE A 528 9.00 -18.02 -14.22
N VAL A 529 9.12 -19.35 -14.15
CA VAL A 529 8.90 -20.23 -15.32
C VAL A 529 7.45 -20.17 -15.79
N ALA A 530 6.49 -20.17 -14.86
CA ALA A 530 5.05 -20.12 -15.16
C ALA A 530 4.68 -18.82 -15.90
N ILE A 531 5.24 -17.68 -15.50
CA ILE A 531 4.89 -16.38 -16.09
C ILE A 531 5.66 -16.05 -17.37
N TYR A 532 6.76 -16.73 -17.67
CA TYR A 532 7.72 -16.29 -18.70
C TYR A 532 7.08 -16.13 -20.09
N ASN A 533 6.28 -17.10 -20.52
CA ASN A 533 5.62 -17.06 -21.83
C ASN A 533 4.57 -15.94 -21.89
N ALA A 534 3.80 -15.77 -20.81
CA ALA A 534 2.78 -14.73 -20.71
C ALA A 534 3.42 -13.32 -20.72
N LEU A 535 4.55 -13.15 -20.02
CA LEU A 535 5.32 -11.91 -20.00
C LEU A 535 5.85 -11.52 -21.40
N LEU A 536 6.33 -12.50 -22.18
CA LEU A 536 6.76 -12.25 -23.55
C LEU A 536 5.60 -12.13 -24.54
N GLY A 537 4.36 -12.40 -24.13
CA GLY A 537 3.20 -12.44 -25.02
C GLY A 537 3.33 -13.52 -26.11
N ILE A 538 3.97 -14.65 -25.78
CA ILE A 538 4.12 -15.79 -26.70
C ILE A 538 2.96 -16.74 -26.45
N GLU A 539 1.98 -16.77 -27.34
CA GLU A 539 1.02 -17.88 -27.43
C GLU A 539 1.75 -19.10 -28.02
N GLU A 540 1.91 -20.17 -27.24
CA GLU A 540 2.64 -21.42 -27.52
C GLU A 540 3.20 -21.61 -28.95
N GLU A 541 4.52 -21.40 -29.14
CA GLU A 541 5.35 -22.26 -30.03
C GLU A 541 6.88 -22.11 -29.87
N ALA A 542 7.36 -21.58 -28.74
CA ALA A 542 8.80 -21.60 -28.44
C ALA A 542 9.03 -21.95 -26.97
N ALA A 543 8.82 -23.22 -26.63
CA ALA A 543 9.33 -23.79 -25.40
C ALA A 543 10.84 -23.52 -25.32
N ILE A 544 11.26 -22.76 -24.32
CA ILE A 544 12.67 -22.63 -23.96
C ILE A 544 13.18 -24.05 -23.66
N ALA A 545 14.12 -24.51 -24.45
CA ALA A 545 14.99 -25.60 -24.03
C ALA A 545 15.90 -25.04 -22.92
N ALA A 546 15.75 -25.63 -21.73
CA ALA A 546 16.45 -25.33 -20.48
C ALA A 546 17.97 -25.15 -20.61
#